data_AF-A0A3D8IP40-F1
#
_entry.id   AF-A0A3D8IP40-F1
#
_cell.length_a   1.000
_cell.length_b   1.000
_cell.length_c   1.000
_cell.angle_alpha   90.00
_cell.angle_beta   90.00
_cell.angle_gamma   90.00
#
_symmetry.space_group_name_H-M   'P 1'
#
loop_
_entity.id
_entity.type
_entity.pdbx_description
1 polymer ?
#
loop_
_entity_poly.entity_id
_entity_poly.type
_entity_poly.pdbx_seq_one_letter_code
_entity_poly.pdbx_strand_id
1 'polypeptide(L)'
;MKNDSHINKKKNARYKGNYYENIALQYMIDLGFVLIKKNFYSRYGEIDLIMQKDNILHFIEVKSSSSFHPLYNITHKKLEKLTKTIHVFLEQQNSTAHFCLDAISIHNNQIVFIENITL
;
A
#
# COMPACT_ATOMS: atom_id res chain seq x y z
N MET A 1 -5.85 -24.66 26.00
CA MET A 1 -6.22 -24.88 24.58
C MET A 1 -6.86 -23.62 23.97
N LYS A 2 -6.15 -22.48 23.89
CA LYS A 2 -6.68 -21.21 23.31
C LYS A 2 -5.74 -20.53 22.28
N ASN A 3 -4.72 -21.21 21.77
CA ASN A 3 -3.70 -20.58 20.91
C ASN A 3 -3.86 -20.84 19.40
N ASP A 4 -4.53 -21.91 18.97
CA ASP A 4 -4.47 -22.33 17.56
C ASP A 4 -5.41 -21.56 16.61
N SER A 5 -6.57 -21.13 17.10
CA SER A 5 -7.56 -20.40 16.30
C SER A 5 -7.10 -18.99 15.92
N HIS A 6 -6.33 -18.33 16.79
CA HIS A 6 -5.85 -16.96 16.56
C HIS A 6 -4.66 -16.93 15.58
N ILE A 7 -3.78 -17.94 15.66
CA ILE A 7 -2.64 -18.12 14.76
C ILE A 7 -3.13 -18.39 13.32
N ASN A 8 -4.15 -19.25 13.16
CA ASN A 8 -4.72 -19.55 11.84
C ASN A 8 -5.40 -18.33 11.19
N LYS A 9 -6.12 -17.52 11.99
CA LYS A 9 -6.77 -16.30 11.49
C LYS A 9 -5.76 -15.25 10.99
N LYS A 10 -4.62 -15.11 11.68
CA LYS A 10 -3.56 -14.16 11.31
C LYS A 10 -2.79 -14.60 10.06
N LYS A 11 -2.53 -15.91 9.91
CA LYS A 11 -1.96 -16.49 8.66
C LYS A 11 -2.87 -16.24 7.46
N ASN A 12 -4.18 -16.46 7.62
CA ASN A 12 -5.16 -16.24 6.55
C ASN A 12 -5.27 -14.76 6.16
N ALA A 13 -5.19 -13.84 7.13
CA ALA A 13 -5.19 -12.40 6.84
C ALA A 13 -3.95 -11.96 6.04
N ARG A 14 -2.76 -12.47 6.37
CA ARG A 14 -1.52 -12.15 5.64
C ARG A 14 -1.51 -12.75 4.23
N TYR A 15 -1.97 -13.99 4.07
CA TYR A 15 -2.11 -14.61 2.76
C TYR A 15 -3.08 -13.82 1.88
N LYS A 16 -4.22 -13.40 2.45
CA LYS A 16 -5.19 -12.55 1.79
C LYS A 16 -4.58 -11.20 1.39
N GLY A 17 -3.79 -10.55 2.26
CA GLY A 17 -3.05 -9.32 1.96
C GLY A 17 -2.15 -9.48 0.74
N ASN A 18 -1.23 -10.45 0.77
CA ASN A 18 -0.31 -10.74 -0.33
C ASN A 18 -1.04 -10.98 -1.67
N TYR A 19 -2.19 -11.67 -1.64
CA TYR A 19 -2.99 -11.91 -2.83
C TYR A 19 -3.48 -10.60 -3.47
N TYR A 20 -4.03 -9.68 -2.67
CA TYR A 20 -4.50 -8.38 -3.17
C TYR A 20 -3.36 -7.43 -3.53
N GLU A 21 -2.23 -7.48 -2.83
CA GLU A 21 -1.00 -6.77 -3.22
C GLU A 21 -0.52 -7.21 -4.61
N ASN A 22 -0.60 -8.50 -4.94
CA ASN A 22 -0.22 -9.01 -6.26
C ASN A 22 -1.19 -8.54 -7.35
N ILE A 23 -2.50 -8.52 -7.07
CA ILE A 23 -3.49 -7.98 -8.01
C ILE A 23 -3.22 -6.49 -8.26
N ALA A 24 -3.02 -5.71 -7.20
CA ALA A 24 -2.71 -4.29 -7.28
C ALA A 24 -1.42 -4.04 -8.07
N LEU A 25 -0.37 -4.82 -7.82
CA LEU A 25 0.88 -4.76 -8.56
C LEU A 25 0.67 -4.99 -10.06
N GLN A 26 -0.03 -6.06 -10.44
CA GLN A 26 -0.24 -6.37 -11.85
C GLN A 26 -1.05 -5.27 -12.54
N TYR A 27 -2.12 -4.80 -11.89
CA TYR A 27 -2.91 -3.68 -12.39
C TYR A 27 -2.07 -2.43 -12.65
N MET A 28 -1.16 -2.07 -11.74
CA MET A 28 -0.29 -0.90 -11.92
C MET A 28 0.77 -1.11 -13.01
N ILE A 29 1.31 -2.32 -13.14
CA ILE A 29 2.21 -2.66 -14.25
C ILE A 29 1.51 -2.48 -15.59
N ASP A 30 0.25 -2.94 -15.71
CA ASP A 30 -0.55 -2.82 -16.93
C ASP A 30 -0.86 -1.34 -17.27
N LEU A 31 -0.86 -0.45 -16.26
CA LEU A 31 -0.96 1.01 -16.43
C LEU A 31 0.38 1.71 -16.74
N GLY A 32 1.47 0.95 -16.89
CA GLY A 32 2.79 1.44 -17.25
C GLY A 32 3.67 1.86 -16.07
N PHE A 33 3.33 1.48 -14.84
CA PHE A 33 4.19 1.72 -13.69
C PHE A 33 5.27 0.64 -13.56
N VAL A 34 6.46 1.04 -13.12
CA VAL A 34 7.57 0.13 -12.84
C VAL A 34 7.65 -0.14 -11.34
N LEU A 35 7.75 -1.41 -10.94
CA LEU A 35 7.94 -1.77 -9.54
C LEU A 35 9.35 -1.42 -9.06
N ILE A 36 9.44 -0.65 -7.97
CA ILE A 36 10.70 -0.35 -7.28
C ILE A 36 10.87 -1.28 -6.07
N LYS A 37 9.82 -1.43 -5.25
CA LYS A 37 9.86 -2.27 -4.05
C LYS A 37 8.47 -2.72 -3.63
N LYS A 38 8.37 -3.91 -3.03
CA LYS A 38 7.18 -4.38 -2.31
C LYS A 38 7.46 -4.43 -0.82
N ASN A 39 6.43 -4.23 -0.01
CA ASN A 39 6.44 -4.47 1.42
C ASN A 39 7.62 -3.78 2.12
N PHE A 40 7.69 -2.46 1.99
CA PHE A 40 8.70 -1.66 2.65
C PHE A 40 8.27 -1.39 4.10
N TYR A 41 9.16 -1.71 5.05
CA TYR A 41 8.91 -1.56 6.47
C TYR A 41 9.81 -0.47 7.06
N SER A 42 9.22 0.38 7.91
CA SER A 42 9.94 1.32 8.77
C SER A 42 9.49 1.19 10.23
N ARG A 43 10.13 1.95 11.13
CA ARG A 43 9.69 2.06 12.53
C ARG A 43 8.30 2.70 12.70
N TYR A 44 7.79 3.39 11.67
CA TYR A 44 6.51 4.10 11.73
C TYR A 44 5.34 3.31 11.14
N GLY A 45 5.63 2.41 10.19
CA GLY A 45 4.62 1.64 9.47
C GLY A 45 5.19 0.92 8.27
N GLU A 46 4.31 0.57 7.34
CA GLU A 46 4.61 -0.17 6.12
C GLU A 46 4.04 0.56 4.89
N ILE A 47 4.68 0.35 3.74
CA ILE A 47 4.17 0.71 2.42
C ILE A 47 4.13 -0.57 1.58
N ASP A 48 2.98 -0.89 1.02
CA ASP A 48 2.75 -2.17 0.32
C ASP A 48 3.48 -2.22 -1.02
N LEU A 49 3.37 -1.16 -1.81
CA LEU A 49 4.07 -1.04 -3.10
C LEU A 49 4.73 0.33 -3.23
N ILE A 50 5.96 0.34 -3.75
CA ILE A 50 6.67 1.53 -4.20
C ILE A 50 6.90 1.33 -5.68
N MET A 51 6.32 2.21 -6.50
CA MET A 51 6.37 2.13 -7.95
C MET A 51 6.84 3.45 -8.55
N GLN A 52 7.21 3.46 -9.83
CA GLN A 52 7.67 4.65 -10.53
C GLN A 52 6.98 4.80 -11.87
N LYS A 53 6.57 6.02 -12.19
CA LYS A 53 6.07 6.43 -13.51
C LYS A 53 6.37 7.91 -13.72
N ASP A 54 6.77 8.31 -14.92
CA ASP A 54 7.01 9.72 -15.29
C ASP A 54 7.92 10.48 -14.29
N ASN A 55 9.00 9.82 -13.82
CA ASN A 55 9.94 10.32 -12.81
C ASN A 55 9.35 10.64 -11.42
N ILE A 56 8.15 10.15 -11.13
CA ILE A 56 7.49 10.26 -9.82
C ILE A 56 7.50 8.90 -9.14
N LEU A 57 7.84 8.89 -7.84
CA LEU A 57 7.68 7.72 -6.99
C LEU A 57 6.26 7.66 -6.43
N HIS A 58 5.57 6.55 -6.67
CA HIS A 58 4.24 6.28 -6.17
C HIS A 58 4.35 5.31 -5.00
N PHE A 59 4.05 5.81 -3.79
CA PHE A 59 3.97 5.01 -2.58
C PHE A 59 2.52 4.62 -2.36
N ILE A 60 2.20 3.33 -2.48
CA ILE A 60 0.83 2.85 -2.63
C ILE A 60 0.47 1.98 -1.43
N GLU A 61 -0.61 2.35 -0.76
CA GLU A 61 -1.28 1.52 0.24
C GLU A 61 -2.41 0.72 -0.43
N VAL A 62 -2.40 -0.60 -0.28
CA VAL A 62 -3.38 -1.52 -0.85
C VAL A 62 -4.40 -1.92 0.22
N LYS A 63 -5.68 -1.71 -0.07
CA LYS A 63 -6.79 -2.13 0.78
C LYS A 63 -7.70 -3.10 0.05
N SER A 64 -7.92 -4.27 0.67
CA SER A 64 -8.99 -5.17 0.30
C SER A 64 -10.13 -5.07 1.30
N SER A 65 -11.35 -4.82 0.84
CA SER A 65 -12.54 -4.84 1.70
C SER A 65 -13.69 -5.59 1.03
N SER A 66 -14.66 -6.01 1.82
CA SER A 66 -15.99 -6.43 1.36
C SER A 66 -17.00 -5.28 1.31
N SER A 67 -16.61 -4.08 1.73
CA SER A 67 -17.41 -2.85 1.72
C SER A 67 -16.85 -1.82 0.73
N PHE A 68 -17.75 -1.00 0.17
CA PHE A 68 -17.49 -0.07 -0.93
C PHE A 68 -16.62 1.16 -0.57
N HIS A 69 -16.40 1.44 0.73
CA HIS A 69 -15.72 2.68 1.18
C HIS A 69 -14.39 2.50 1.96
N PRO A 70 -13.44 1.64 1.55
CA PRO A 70 -12.21 1.44 2.35
C PRO A 70 -11.31 2.68 2.40
N LEU A 71 -11.43 3.53 1.37
CA LEU A 71 -10.61 4.72 1.16
C LEU A 71 -11.04 5.90 2.05
N TYR A 72 -12.33 6.01 2.37
CA TYR A 72 -12.84 7.04 3.31
C TYR A 72 -12.40 6.80 4.76
N ASN A 73 -11.85 5.62 5.07
CA ASN A 73 -11.40 5.26 6.42
C ASN A 73 -9.90 5.51 6.63
N ILE A 74 -9.20 6.19 5.70
CA ILE A 74 -7.80 6.58 5.94
C ILE A 74 -7.80 7.77 6.93
N THR A 75 -7.48 7.45 8.18
CA THR A 75 -7.39 8.46 9.24
C THR A 75 -6.13 9.31 9.09
N HIS A 76 -6.16 10.55 9.60
CA HIS A 76 -4.98 11.43 9.68
C HIS A 76 -3.76 10.74 10.31
N LYS A 77 -3.97 9.96 11.38
CA LYS A 77 -2.88 9.20 12.03
C LYS A 77 -2.25 8.16 11.09
N LYS A 78 -3.03 7.58 10.18
CA LYS A 78 -2.49 6.64 9.18
C LYS A 78 -1.71 7.41 8.10
N LEU A 79 -2.23 8.54 7.60
CA LEU A 79 -1.49 9.41 6.68
C LEU A 79 -0.14 9.83 7.27
N GLU A 80 -0.11 10.32 8.51
CA GLU A 80 1.13 10.72 9.18
C GLU A 80 2.17 9.58 9.25
N LYS A 81 1.73 8.35 9.53
CA LYS A 81 2.62 7.18 9.58
C LYS A 81 3.15 6.79 8.21
N LEU A 82 2.30 6.88 7.18
CA LEU A 82 2.68 6.61 5.80
C LEU A 82 3.70 7.65 5.33
N THR A 83 3.43 8.95 5.53
CA THR A 83 4.36 10.04 5.21
C THR A 83 5.71 9.85 5.91
N LYS A 84 5.72 9.53 7.21
CA LYS A 84 6.98 9.25 7.94
C LYS A 84 7.71 8.03 7.37
N THR A 85 6.98 6.99 6.96
CA THR A 85 7.57 5.80 6.33
C THR A 85 8.18 6.14 4.96
N ILE A 86 7.52 6.98 4.17
CA ILE A 86 8.03 7.48 2.89
C ILE A 86 9.35 8.22 3.07
N HIS A 87 9.42 9.14 4.03
CA HIS A 87 10.66 9.89 4.30
C HIS A 87 11.82 8.97 4.68
N VAL A 88 11.57 7.93 5.49
CA VAL A 88 12.61 6.93 5.81
C VAL A 88 13.10 6.22 4.54
N PHE A 89 12.20 5.87 3.60
CA PHE A 89 12.63 5.28 2.33
C PHE A 89 13.50 6.24 1.52
N LEU A 90 13.06 7.49 1.35
CA LEU A 90 13.78 8.51 0.57
C LEU A 90 15.18 8.79 1.16
N GLU A 91 15.29 8.93 2.48
CA GLU A 91 16.56 9.07 3.19
C GLU A 91 17.49 7.87 2.94
N GLN A 92 16.97 6.64 3.03
CA GLN A 92 17.75 5.42 2.76
C GLN A 92 18.26 5.34 1.32
N GLN A 93 17.53 5.92 0.37
CA GLN A 93 17.94 5.98 -1.03
C GLN A 93 18.77 7.23 -1.38
N ASN A 94 19.03 8.12 -0.42
CA ASN A 94 19.59 9.47 -0.66
C ASN A 94 18.87 10.20 -1.81
N SER A 95 17.54 10.06 -1.88
CA SER A 95 16.72 10.53 -2.99
C SER A 95 15.88 11.73 -2.58
N THR A 96 15.82 12.73 -3.46
CA THR A 96 14.93 13.90 -3.38
C THR A 96 13.81 13.85 -4.42
N ALA A 97 13.54 12.67 -4.97
CA ALA A 97 12.54 12.49 -6.03
C ALA A 97 11.16 13.00 -5.62
N HIS A 98 10.43 13.53 -6.59
CA HIS A 98 9.00 13.82 -6.43
C HIS A 98 8.25 12.52 -6.13
N PHE A 99 7.25 12.62 -5.27
CA PHE A 99 6.45 11.45 -4.91
C PHE A 99 4.97 11.77 -4.70
N CYS A 100 4.16 10.72 -4.84
CA CYS A 100 2.75 10.71 -4.49
C CYS A 100 2.52 9.60 -3.44
N LEU A 101 1.67 9.90 -2.44
CA LEU A 101 1.07 8.88 -1.60
C LEU A 101 -0.30 8.54 -2.18
N ASP A 102 -0.45 7.29 -2.60
CA ASP A 102 -1.63 6.81 -3.31
C ASP A 102 -2.30 5.66 -2.54
N ALA A 103 -3.52 5.31 -2.97
CA ALA A 103 -4.19 4.13 -2.48
C ALA A 103 -4.85 3.33 -3.61
N ILE A 104 -4.82 2.02 -3.45
CA ILE A 104 -5.60 1.09 -4.26
C ILE A 104 -6.60 0.37 -3.37
N SER A 105 -7.86 0.38 -3.78
CA SER A 105 -8.93 -0.38 -3.15
C SER A 105 -9.43 -1.47 -4.08
N ILE A 106 -9.50 -2.70 -3.57
CA ILE A 106 -10.02 -3.86 -4.30
C ILE A 106 -11.26 -4.38 -3.58
N HIS A 107 -12.40 -4.38 -4.29
CA HIS A 107 -13.70 -4.83 -3.79
C HIS A 107 -14.53 -5.41 -4.93
N ASN A 108 -15.16 -6.58 -4.74
CA ASN A 108 -16.05 -7.22 -5.73
C ASN A 108 -15.51 -7.22 -7.17
N ASN A 109 -14.24 -7.60 -7.34
CA ASN A 109 -13.52 -7.61 -8.63
C ASN A 109 -13.32 -6.23 -9.29
N GLN A 110 -13.69 -5.14 -8.61
CA GLN A 110 -13.36 -3.78 -9.02
C GLN A 110 -12.06 -3.33 -8.33
N ILE A 111 -11.24 -2.64 -9.10
CA ILE A 111 -10.01 -2.00 -8.63
C ILE A 111 -10.22 -0.49 -8.80
N VAL A 112 -10.06 0.24 -7.69
CA VAL A 112 -10.11 1.71 -7.66
C VAL A 112 -8.73 2.20 -7.27
N PHE A 113 -8.10 2.97 -8.15
CA PHE A 113 -6.85 3.66 -7.89
C PHE A 113 -7.15 5.13 -7.59
N ILE A 114 -6.63 5.64 -6.48
CA ILE A 114 -6.71 7.04 -6.08
C ILE A 114 -5.31 7.58 -5.92
N GLU A 115 -5.00 8.57 -6.73
CA GLU A 115 -3.76 9.32 -6.65
C GLU A 115 -3.84 10.41 -5.59
N ASN A 116 -2.73 10.65 -4.89
CA ASN A 116 -2.54 11.75 -3.96
C ASN A 116 -3.62 11.84 -2.84
N ILE A 117 -3.62 10.86 -1.94
CA ILE A 117 -4.55 10.79 -0.81
C ILE A 117 -4.21 11.73 0.36
N THR A 118 -3.26 12.65 0.17
CA THR A 118 -2.77 13.61 1.16
C THR A 118 -3.42 15.00 1.07
N LEU A 119 -4.71 15.07 0.68
CA LEU A 119 -5.51 16.31 0.56
C LEU A 119 -5.15 17.41 1.57
#